data_AF-A0A3F2RT22-F1
#
_entry.id   AF-A0A3F2RT22-F1
#
_cell.length_a   1.000
_cell.length_b   1.000
_cell.length_c   1.000
_cell.angle_alpha   90.00
_cell.angle_beta   90.00
_cell.angle_gamma   90.00
#
_symmetry.space_group_name_H-M   'P 1'
#
loop_
_entity.id
_entity.type
_entity.pdbx_description
1 polymer ?
#
loop_
_entity_poly.entity_id
_entity_poly.type
_entity_poly.pdbx_seq_one_letter_code
_entity_poly.pdbx_strand_id
1 'polypeptide(L)'
;MLFSCNETLKKNKVDAHAGRCRNCWAVSCVDCSVVFEGNDYAVHTSCISEAEKYEGSLFQGDKTKTKNGKKQTPQERWMEAVQMATCPEDRKVQGALTRIAGYDNVPRKKNKFVNFVSNSIALRDTAMVESIWTIYETAFNASAPETNQATDNKPVEQEASKKRPAETEADDSSSSKKSKTEKPVKWSKLIKAVLKGSGKELEMEKLRDQVLQQIKEQKLSSKSEKDLKKEFKAAIKDSDKFAVVEVVCLQ
;
A
#
# COMPACT_ATOMS: atom_id res chain seq x y z
N MET A 1 -21.41 19.91 21.67
CA MET A 1 -22.54 19.93 22.62
C MET A 1 -23.62 20.86 22.07
N LEU A 2 -24.88 20.71 22.46
CA LEU A 2 -25.91 21.72 22.13
C LEU A 2 -25.94 22.81 23.19
N PHE A 3 -25.83 24.07 22.77
CA PHE A 3 -25.49 25.18 23.68
C PHE A 3 -26.53 25.44 24.77
N SER A 4 -27.83 25.26 24.47
CA SER A 4 -28.92 25.53 25.42
C SER A 4 -29.45 24.29 26.16
N CYS A 5 -29.11 23.07 25.73
CA CYS A 5 -29.58 21.81 26.35
C CYS A 5 -28.42 21.01 27.02
N ASN A 6 -27.17 21.50 26.95
CA ASN A 6 -25.93 20.92 27.53
C ASN A 6 -25.75 19.39 27.31
N GLU A 7 -26.29 18.87 26.20
CA GLU A 7 -26.25 17.45 25.87
C GLU A 7 -25.11 17.13 24.88
N THR A 8 -24.40 16.03 25.14
CA THR A 8 -23.32 15.50 24.27
C THR A 8 -23.88 14.49 23.28
N LEU A 9 -24.24 14.96 22.08
CA LEU A 9 -24.80 14.13 21.02
C LEU A 9 -23.79 13.81 19.91
N LYS A 10 -23.87 12.58 19.39
CA LYS A 10 -23.26 12.20 18.10
C LYS A 10 -23.99 12.92 16.97
N LYS A 11 -23.28 13.31 15.90
CA LYS A 11 -23.82 14.07 14.75
C LYS A 11 -25.20 13.56 14.26
N ASN A 12 -25.34 12.25 14.07
CA ASN A 12 -26.58 11.62 13.58
C ASN A 12 -27.78 11.74 14.54
N LYS A 13 -27.57 12.14 15.80
CA LYS A 13 -28.62 12.39 16.81
C LYS A 13 -28.92 13.88 17.02
N VAL A 14 -28.12 14.78 16.45
CA VAL A 14 -28.32 16.24 16.58
C VAL A 14 -29.67 16.66 15.98
N ASP A 15 -30.00 16.17 14.78
CA ASP A 15 -31.27 16.42 14.11
C ASP A 15 -32.50 15.98 14.94
N ALA A 16 -32.44 14.74 15.47
CA ALA A 16 -33.47 14.19 16.35
C ALA A 16 -33.62 14.95 17.69
N HIS A 17 -32.58 15.67 18.13
CA HIS A 17 -32.65 16.57 19.28
C HIS A 17 -33.14 17.96 18.88
N ALA A 18 -32.74 18.51 17.74
CA ALA A 18 -33.21 19.80 17.23
C ALA A 18 -34.74 19.80 17.04
N GLY A 19 -35.32 18.68 16.58
CA GLY A 19 -36.78 18.50 16.53
C GLY A 19 -37.47 18.48 17.91
N ARG A 20 -36.74 18.24 19.00
CA ARG A 20 -37.25 18.11 20.38
C ARG A 20 -36.96 19.34 21.25
N CYS A 21 -35.72 19.83 21.30
CA CYS A 21 -35.27 21.02 22.05
C CYS A 21 -35.30 22.25 21.13
N ARG A 22 -36.47 22.90 21.01
CA ARG A 22 -36.69 24.10 20.17
C ARG A 22 -35.83 25.32 20.55
N ASN A 23 -35.25 25.33 21.75
CA ASN A 23 -34.33 26.38 22.21
C ASN A 23 -32.87 26.17 21.76
N CYS A 24 -32.53 25.00 21.18
CA CYS A 24 -31.19 24.74 20.67
C CYS A 24 -31.05 25.12 19.20
N TRP A 25 -30.75 26.39 18.98
CA TRP A 25 -30.44 26.96 17.66
C TRP A 25 -28.96 26.80 17.25
N ALA A 26 -28.07 26.44 18.20
CA ALA A 26 -26.63 26.33 17.99
C ALA A 26 -26.02 25.04 18.57
N VAL A 27 -25.07 24.47 17.83
CA VAL A 27 -24.37 23.21 18.11
C VAL A 27 -22.87 23.45 18.08
N SER A 28 -22.14 23.20 19.18
CA SER A 28 -20.68 23.15 19.15
C SER A 28 -20.17 21.75 18.79
N CYS A 29 -19.10 21.67 18.01
CA CYS A 29 -18.29 20.46 17.95
C CYS A 29 -17.33 20.43 19.15
N VAL A 30 -17.22 19.28 19.82
CA VAL A 30 -16.34 19.13 21.01
C VAL A 30 -14.86 19.10 20.59
N ASP A 31 -14.58 18.58 19.40
CA ASP A 31 -13.23 18.28 18.96
C ASP A 31 -12.53 19.52 18.34
N CYS A 32 -13.26 20.39 17.64
CA CYS A 32 -12.72 21.66 17.10
C CYS A 32 -13.19 22.93 17.82
N SER A 33 -14.07 22.84 18.82
CA SER A 33 -14.70 23.98 19.51
C SER A 33 -15.47 24.97 18.60
N VAL A 34 -15.67 24.66 17.32
CA VAL A 34 -16.45 25.50 16.40
C VAL A 34 -17.93 25.40 16.75
N VAL A 35 -18.60 26.54 16.80
CA VAL A 35 -20.06 26.66 16.95
C VAL A 35 -20.68 26.74 15.56
N PHE A 36 -21.68 25.91 15.32
CA PHE A 36 -22.48 25.87 14.10
C PHE A 36 -23.90 26.35 14.44
N GLU A 37 -24.42 27.25 13.62
CA GLU A 37 -25.77 27.79 13.77
C GLU A 37 -26.73 27.03 12.84
N GLY A 38 -27.94 26.75 13.32
CA GLY A 38 -28.96 26.00 12.57
C GLY A 38 -28.44 24.66 12.05
N ASN A 39 -28.36 24.52 10.73
CA ASN A 39 -27.98 23.27 10.04
C ASN A 39 -26.52 23.20 9.59
N ASP A 40 -25.67 24.19 9.88
CA ASP A 40 -24.27 24.21 9.40
C ASP A 40 -23.41 23.06 9.96
N TYR A 41 -23.84 22.41 11.04
CA TYR A 41 -23.21 21.19 11.53
C TYR A 41 -23.27 20.03 10.50
N ALA A 42 -24.20 20.08 9.54
CA ALA A 42 -24.35 19.07 8.50
C ALA A 42 -23.14 19.04 7.54
N VAL A 43 -22.59 20.20 7.17
CA VAL A 43 -21.41 20.29 6.27
C VAL A 43 -20.09 19.95 6.98
N HIS A 44 -20.05 19.96 8.32
CA HIS A 44 -18.88 19.55 9.09
C HIS A 44 -18.65 18.02 8.98
N THR A 45 -17.77 17.62 8.07
CA THR A 45 -17.43 16.21 7.79
C THR A 45 -16.02 15.81 8.25
N SER A 46 -15.19 16.79 8.62
CA SER A 46 -13.82 16.61 9.12
C SER A 46 -13.50 17.65 10.18
N CYS A 47 -12.95 17.21 11.31
CA CYS A 47 -12.47 18.06 12.39
C CYS A 47 -10.98 18.40 12.22
N ILE A 48 -10.52 19.48 12.86
CA ILE A 48 -9.08 19.77 13.03
C ILE A 48 -8.38 18.60 13.73
N SER A 49 -7.10 18.40 13.43
CA SER A 49 -6.28 17.40 14.09
C SER A 49 -5.89 17.81 15.52
N GLU A 50 -5.52 16.84 16.34
CA GLU A 50 -5.08 17.09 17.73
C GLU A 50 -3.84 18.00 17.79
N ALA A 51 -2.92 17.86 16.82
CA ALA A 51 -1.77 18.74 16.65
C ALA A 51 -2.18 20.19 16.33
N GLU A 52 -3.10 20.41 15.39
CA GLU A 52 -3.62 21.77 15.09
C GLU A 52 -4.29 22.43 16.30
N LYS A 53 -4.96 21.64 17.15
CA LYS A 53 -5.66 22.13 18.34
C LYS A 53 -4.71 22.55 19.48
N TYR A 54 -3.58 21.85 19.66
CA TYR A 54 -2.66 22.11 20.78
C TYR A 54 -1.39 22.86 20.40
N GLU A 55 -0.90 22.75 19.15
CA GLU A 55 0.34 23.42 18.71
C GLU A 55 0.11 24.86 18.22
N GLY A 56 -1.13 25.26 17.94
CA GLY A 56 -1.52 26.67 17.77
C GLY A 56 -0.65 27.45 16.77
N SER A 57 0.03 28.50 17.24
CA SER A 57 0.95 29.31 16.41
C SER A 57 2.34 28.68 16.18
N LEU A 58 2.69 27.63 16.93
CA LEU A 58 3.88 26.82 16.71
C LEU A 58 3.63 25.66 15.74
N PHE A 59 2.37 25.38 15.38
CA PHE A 59 2.02 24.42 14.33
C PHE A 59 2.59 24.88 12.98
N GLN A 60 3.78 24.41 12.66
CA GLN A 60 4.33 24.43 11.31
C GLN A 60 3.63 23.34 10.47
N GLY A 61 2.29 23.37 10.43
CA GLY A 61 1.49 22.46 9.64
C GLY A 61 1.98 22.45 8.21
N ASP A 62 2.41 21.26 7.75
CA ASP A 62 2.99 20.97 6.43
C ASP A 62 2.91 22.17 5.48
N LYS A 63 3.90 23.08 5.52
CA LYS A 63 3.88 24.29 4.66
C LYS A 63 4.04 23.97 3.16
N THR A 64 4.14 22.68 2.84
CA THR A 64 4.04 22.02 1.54
C THR A 64 2.61 21.65 1.11
N LYS A 65 1.58 21.81 1.97
CA LYS A 65 0.17 21.50 1.65
C LYS A 65 -0.64 22.67 1.07
N THR A 66 -0.02 23.83 0.82
CA THR A 66 -0.68 24.90 0.05
C THR A 66 -0.89 24.44 -1.39
N LYS A 67 -2.13 24.06 -1.73
CA LYS A 67 -2.65 23.83 -3.10
C LYS A 67 -1.94 22.73 -3.93
N ASN A 68 -1.89 21.50 -3.40
CA ASN A 68 -1.99 20.21 -4.16
C ASN A 68 -1.74 18.96 -3.28
N GLY A 69 -1.34 19.13 -2.02
CA GLY A 69 -0.86 18.07 -1.13
C GLY A 69 -1.88 17.07 -0.55
N LYS A 70 -2.88 16.60 -1.32
CA LYS A 70 -3.36 15.23 -1.08
C LYS A 70 -2.20 14.30 -1.44
N LYS A 71 -1.81 13.38 -0.55
CA LYS A 71 -0.86 12.32 -0.90
C LYS A 71 -1.53 11.47 -1.99
N GLN A 72 -1.27 11.77 -3.26
CA GLN A 72 -1.95 11.12 -4.38
C GLN A 72 -1.85 9.60 -4.18
N THR A 73 -2.99 8.96 -4.06
CA THR A 73 -3.06 7.52 -3.91
C THR A 73 -2.43 6.88 -5.15
N PRO A 74 -1.87 5.66 -5.03
CA PRO A 74 -1.38 4.94 -6.21
C PRO A 74 -2.45 4.68 -7.27
N GLN A 75 -3.74 4.89 -6.96
CA GLN A 75 -4.85 4.87 -7.90
C GLN A 75 -5.03 6.21 -8.61
N GLU A 76 -5.01 7.34 -7.89
CA GLU A 76 -5.08 8.70 -8.49
C GLU A 76 -3.93 8.93 -9.49
N ARG A 77 -2.68 8.57 -9.12
CA ARG A 77 -1.52 8.64 -10.04
C ARG A 77 -1.66 7.77 -11.30
N TRP A 78 -2.39 6.67 -11.19
CA TRP A 78 -2.69 5.81 -12.34
C TRP A 78 -3.78 6.40 -13.21
N MET A 79 -4.84 6.96 -12.61
CA MET A 79 -5.89 7.64 -13.36
C MET A 79 -5.35 8.86 -14.12
N GLU A 80 -4.44 9.63 -13.52
CA GLU A 80 -3.74 10.73 -14.18
C GLU A 80 -2.91 10.24 -15.38
N ALA A 81 -2.14 9.15 -15.22
CA ALA A 81 -1.41 8.53 -16.34
C ALA A 81 -2.35 8.00 -17.44
N VAL A 82 -3.52 7.47 -17.07
CA VAL A 82 -4.55 6.99 -18.02
C VAL A 82 -5.20 8.14 -18.80
N GLN A 83 -5.42 9.29 -18.17
CA GLN A 83 -5.98 10.49 -18.79
C GLN A 83 -4.96 11.22 -19.69
N MET A 84 -3.69 11.25 -19.28
CA MET A 84 -2.60 11.91 -20.02
C MET A 84 -2.06 11.08 -21.20
N ALA A 85 -2.22 9.76 -21.19
CA ALA A 85 -1.73 8.88 -22.25
C ALA A 85 -2.48 9.13 -23.58
N THR A 86 -1.75 9.66 -24.56
CA THR A 86 -2.19 9.89 -25.94
C THR A 86 -1.11 9.43 -26.89
N CYS A 87 -1.48 8.63 -27.89
CA CYS A 87 -0.60 8.14 -28.95
C CYS A 87 -1.08 8.68 -30.31
N PRO A 88 -0.42 9.68 -30.90
CA PRO A 88 -0.82 10.26 -32.19
C PRO A 88 -0.53 9.33 -33.39
N GLU A 89 0.30 8.30 -33.21
CA GLU A 89 0.78 7.41 -34.28
C GLU A 89 -0.31 6.48 -34.82
N ASP A 90 -1.21 6.00 -33.96
CA ASP A 90 -2.09 4.88 -34.28
C ASP A 90 -3.57 5.24 -34.01
N ARG A 91 -4.29 5.66 -35.06
CA ARG A 91 -5.63 6.27 -34.97
C ARG A 91 -6.68 5.38 -34.29
N LYS A 92 -6.51 4.04 -34.36
CA LYS A 92 -7.37 3.07 -33.68
C LYS A 92 -7.07 2.99 -32.18
N VAL A 93 -5.79 2.96 -31.83
CA VAL A 93 -5.30 2.95 -30.43
C VAL A 93 -5.71 4.24 -29.73
N GLN A 94 -5.58 5.40 -30.39
CA GLN A 94 -6.03 6.68 -29.84
C GLN A 94 -7.55 6.69 -29.57
N GLY A 95 -8.37 6.17 -30.49
CA GLY A 95 -9.81 6.04 -30.27
C GLY A 95 -10.17 5.15 -29.08
N ALA A 96 -9.38 4.10 -28.82
CA ALA A 96 -9.52 3.26 -27.64
C ALA A 96 -9.05 3.98 -26.35
N LEU A 97 -7.91 4.67 -26.37
CA LEU A 97 -7.38 5.48 -25.25
C LEU A 97 -8.40 6.53 -24.80
N THR A 98 -8.96 7.32 -25.73
CA THR A 98 -10.01 8.32 -25.41
C THR A 98 -11.25 7.67 -24.80
N ARG A 99 -11.62 6.46 -25.25
CA ARG A 99 -12.77 5.72 -24.69
C ARG A 99 -12.50 5.17 -23.29
N ILE A 100 -11.26 4.79 -22.99
CA ILE A 100 -10.82 4.36 -21.65
C ILE A 100 -10.77 5.56 -20.70
N ALA A 101 -10.25 6.71 -21.15
CA ALA A 101 -10.14 7.93 -20.35
C ALA A 101 -11.50 8.51 -19.89
N GLY A 102 -12.61 8.13 -20.54
CA GLY A 102 -13.97 8.45 -20.10
C GLY A 102 -14.49 7.64 -18.90
N TYR A 103 -13.74 6.65 -18.40
CA TYR A 103 -14.11 5.87 -17.21
C TYR A 103 -13.36 6.36 -15.97
N ASP A 104 -14.10 6.53 -14.87
CA ASP A 104 -13.58 7.04 -13.58
C ASP A 104 -12.71 6.04 -12.78
N ASN A 105 -12.72 4.75 -13.14
CA ASN A 105 -11.98 3.73 -12.41
C ASN A 105 -11.42 2.62 -13.32
N VAL A 106 -10.20 2.84 -13.82
CA VAL A 106 -9.48 1.88 -14.68
C VAL A 106 -8.58 0.95 -13.83
N PRO A 107 -8.68 -0.39 -13.96
CA PRO A 107 -7.91 -1.31 -13.11
C PRO A 107 -6.39 -1.31 -13.36
N ARG A 108 -5.61 -1.12 -12.29
CA ARG A 108 -4.13 -1.14 -12.25
C ARG A 108 -3.40 -2.47 -12.47
N LYS A 109 -4.08 -3.53 -12.91
CA LYS A 109 -3.48 -4.88 -13.05
C LYS A 109 -3.83 -5.44 -14.41
N LYS A 110 -2.84 -5.84 -15.22
CA LYS A 110 -3.03 -6.35 -16.60
C LYS A 110 -4.23 -7.29 -16.75
N ASN A 111 -4.33 -8.36 -15.95
CA ASN A 111 -5.46 -9.31 -16.07
C ASN A 111 -6.83 -8.70 -15.70
N LYS A 112 -6.89 -7.69 -14.82
CA LYS A 112 -8.13 -6.97 -14.51
C LYS A 112 -8.44 -5.91 -15.57
N PHE A 113 -7.42 -5.28 -16.13
CA PHE A 113 -7.53 -4.36 -17.25
C PHE A 113 -8.03 -5.05 -18.52
N VAL A 114 -7.45 -6.19 -18.91
CA VAL A 114 -7.90 -6.99 -20.06
C VAL A 114 -9.38 -7.39 -19.91
N ASN A 115 -9.81 -7.83 -18.72
CA ASN A 115 -11.21 -8.14 -18.46
C ASN A 115 -12.12 -6.90 -18.52
N PHE A 116 -11.66 -5.75 -18.01
CA PHE A 116 -12.38 -4.47 -18.08
C PHE A 116 -12.53 -3.98 -19.53
N VAL A 117 -11.45 -4.00 -20.31
CA VAL A 117 -11.45 -3.57 -21.72
C VAL A 117 -12.28 -4.51 -22.60
N SER A 118 -12.22 -5.82 -22.36
CA SER A 118 -13.04 -6.82 -23.06
C SER A 118 -14.53 -6.71 -22.73
N ASN A 119 -14.89 -6.48 -21.47
CA ASN A 119 -16.30 -6.39 -21.03
C ASN A 119 -16.89 -4.99 -21.26
N SER A 120 -16.29 -3.95 -20.68
CA SER A 120 -16.83 -2.59 -20.65
C SER A 120 -16.59 -1.80 -21.93
N ILE A 121 -15.54 -2.12 -22.69
CA ILE A 121 -15.14 -1.38 -23.91
C ILE A 121 -15.31 -2.23 -25.18
N ALA A 122 -15.66 -3.52 -25.02
CA ALA A 122 -15.92 -4.50 -26.09
C ALA A 122 -14.76 -4.70 -27.08
N LEU A 123 -13.53 -4.31 -26.71
CA LEU A 123 -12.33 -4.51 -27.52
C LEU A 123 -11.83 -5.94 -27.35
N ARG A 124 -12.03 -6.75 -28.40
CA ARG A 124 -11.63 -8.16 -28.49
C ARG A 124 -10.25 -8.38 -29.13
N ASP A 125 -9.66 -7.34 -29.72
CA ASP A 125 -8.33 -7.38 -30.31
C ASP A 125 -7.26 -7.37 -29.22
N THR A 126 -6.70 -8.54 -28.92
CA THR A 126 -5.71 -8.71 -27.85
C THR A 126 -4.44 -7.92 -28.08
N ALA A 127 -3.99 -7.76 -29.34
CA ALA A 127 -2.77 -7.00 -29.64
C ALA A 127 -2.95 -5.51 -29.34
N MET A 128 -4.13 -4.96 -29.67
CA MET A 128 -4.49 -3.58 -29.33
C MET A 128 -4.60 -3.36 -27.81
N VAL A 129 -5.14 -4.32 -27.06
CA VAL A 129 -5.21 -4.21 -25.59
C VAL A 129 -3.81 -4.25 -24.94
N GLU A 130 -2.87 -5.01 -25.52
CA GLU A 130 -1.49 -5.07 -25.03
C GLU A 130 -0.66 -3.82 -25.39
N SER A 131 -0.85 -3.22 -26.56
CA SER A 131 -0.20 -1.95 -26.89
C SER A 131 -0.70 -0.82 -25.99
N ILE A 132 -2.01 -0.70 -25.79
CA ILE A 132 -2.62 0.25 -24.83
C ILE A 132 -2.09 0.02 -23.40
N TRP A 133 -2.01 -1.23 -22.94
CA TRP A 133 -1.47 -1.54 -21.62
C TRP A 133 0.00 -1.09 -21.50
N THR A 134 0.80 -1.32 -22.52
CA THR A 134 2.22 -0.89 -22.56
C THR A 134 2.33 0.63 -22.49
N ILE A 135 1.48 1.37 -23.21
CA ILE A 135 1.42 2.84 -23.17
C ILE A 135 1.08 3.36 -21.75
N TYR A 136 0.14 2.72 -21.05
CA TYR A 136 -0.16 3.09 -19.66
C TYR A 136 0.96 2.70 -18.69
N GLU A 137 1.65 1.58 -18.90
CA GLU A 137 2.77 1.14 -18.07
C GLU A 137 4.00 2.05 -18.27
N THR A 138 4.29 2.51 -19.49
CA THR A 138 5.33 3.51 -19.74
C THR A 138 4.96 4.88 -19.17
N ALA A 139 3.73 5.36 -19.39
CA ALA A 139 3.26 6.64 -18.83
C ALA A 139 3.26 6.66 -17.28
N PHE A 140 2.87 5.54 -16.64
CA PHE A 140 2.88 5.43 -15.18
C PHE A 140 4.30 5.32 -14.60
N ASN A 141 5.23 4.69 -15.32
CA ASN A 141 6.64 4.64 -14.92
C ASN A 141 7.33 6.00 -15.14
N ALA A 142 6.97 6.74 -16.20
CA ALA A 142 7.45 8.10 -16.46
C ALA A 142 6.89 9.14 -15.47
N SER A 143 5.70 8.93 -14.89
CA SER A 143 5.15 9.81 -13.85
C SER A 143 5.72 9.52 -12.44
N ALA A 144 6.74 8.68 -12.32
CA ALA A 144 7.54 8.55 -11.10
C ALA A 144 8.65 9.62 -11.07
N PRO A 145 8.92 10.26 -9.91
CA PRO A 145 10.01 11.24 -9.80
C PRO A 145 11.34 10.57 -10.15
N GLU A 146 12.11 11.23 -11.02
CA GLU A 146 13.15 10.57 -11.80
C GLU A 146 14.25 9.90 -10.97
N THR A 147 14.55 8.66 -11.31
CA THR A 147 15.90 8.09 -11.17
C THR A 147 16.28 7.53 -12.53
N ASN A 148 17.28 8.15 -13.16
CA ASN A 148 17.73 7.87 -14.52
C ASN A 148 18.01 6.38 -14.79
N GLN A 149 17.37 5.79 -15.81
CA GLN A 149 18.00 5.09 -16.95
C GLN A 149 17.05 4.16 -17.73
N ALA A 150 17.05 4.29 -19.05
CA ALA A 150 17.13 3.14 -19.96
C ALA A 150 18.63 2.96 -20.32
N THR A 151 19.20 1.78 -20.57
CA THR A 151 18.66 0.59 -21.24
C THR A 151 19.14 -0.75 -20.64
N ASP A 152 18.20 -1.70 -20.59
CA ASP A 152 18.34 -3.16 -20.73
C ASP A 152 19.30 -4.05 -19.88
N ASN A 153 18.78 -5.27 -19.66
CA ASN A 153 19.35 -6.49 -19.10
C ASN A 153 19.61 -6.64 -17.56
N LYS A 154 19.13 -7.79 -17.10
CA LYS A 154 18.95 -8.33 -15.74
C LYS A 154 19.90 -9.54 -15.55
N PRO A 155 20.17 -10.09 -14.33
CA PRO A 155 19.89 -9.68 -12.95
C PRO A 155 21.16 -9.55 -12.07
N VAL A 156 21.03 -9.02 -10.83
CA VAL A 156 21.42 -9.70 -9.57
C VAL A 156 20.98 -8.86 -8.35
N GLU A 157 20.67 -9.52 -7.23
CA GLU A 157 20.32 -8.89 -5.94
C GLU A 157 21.51 -8.14 -5.31
N GLN A 158 21.32 -7.12 -4.43
CA GLN A 158 22.39 -6.23 -3.84
C GLN A 158 21.84 -5.11 -2.89
N GLU A 159 22.64 -4.51 -1.96
CA GLU A 159 22.44 -3.32 -1.03
C GLU A 159 23.20 -3.40 0.35
N ALA A 160 22.52 -3.60 1.48
CA ALA A 160 22.84 -3.41 2.92
C ALA A 160 24.02 -2.50 3.32
N SER A 161 23.68 -1.27 3.68
CA SER A 161 23.88 -0.71 5.03
C SER A 161 25.23 -0.90 5.75
N LYS A 162 25.94 0.22 5.99
CA LYS A 162 26.59 0.67 7.27
C LYS A 162 27.56 1.84 7.02
N LYS A 163 27.88 2.76 7.95
CA LYS A 163 27.24 3.28 9.19
C LYS A 163 28.20 4.33 9.79
N ARG A 164 27.70 5.51 10.24
CA ARG A 164 28.27 6.32 11.37
C ARG A 164 29.79 6.70 11.22
N PRO A 165 30.50 7.21 12.25
CA PRO A 165 30.13 7.98 13.44
C PRO A 165 30.79 9.39 13.51
N ALA A 166 30.31 10.20 14.46
CA ALA A 166 30.98 11.30 15.19
C ALA A 166 29.95 11.68 16.27
N GLU A 167 30.05 11.34 17.56
CA GLU A 167 31.21 11.19 18.45
C GLU A 167 32.01 12.50 18.54
N THR A 168 32.00 13.06 19.75
CA THR A 168 32.69 14.28 20.16
C THR A 168 34.20 14.10 20.11
N GLU A 169 34.91 15.23 20.13
CA GLU A 169 36.38 15.34 20.10
C GLU A 169 37.03 15.12 18.72
N ALA A 170 38.17 15.78 18.54
CA ALA A 170 38.65 16.24 17.23
C ALA A 170 39.64 15.31 16.51
N ASP A 171 39.94 15.71 15.27
CA ASP A 171 41.14 15.45 14.46
C ASP A 171 41.21 14.22 13.51
N ASP A 172 41.08 14.55 12.22
CA ASP A 172 41.85 14.09 11.02
C ASP A 172 41.70 12.70 10.31
N SER A 173 41.63 12.80 8.96
CA SER A 173 42.04 11.86 7.87
C SER A 173 41.37 10.49 7.52
N SER A 174 40.40 10.53 6.57
CA SER A 174 40.35 9.81 5.24
C SER A 174 39.93 8.29 5.00
N SER A 175 38.95 8.09 4.07
CA SER A 175 38.88 7.10 2.93
C SER A 175 38.25 5.64 2.93
N SER A 176 36.99 5.51 2.45
CA SER A 176 36.45 4.58 1.37
C SER A 176 35.88 3.09 1.52
N LYS A 177 34.81 2.78 0.71
CA LYS A 177 34.24 1.48 0.15
C LYS A 177 33.05 0.67 0.81
N LYS A 178 32.45 -0.34 0.10
CA LYS A 178 30.95 -0.59 -0.13
C LYS A 178 30.42 -2.09 -0.12
N SER A 179 29.13 -2.37 0.24
CA SER A 179 28.51 -3.65 0.78
C SER A 179 27.24 -4.30 0.05
N LYS A 180 26.46 -5.27 0.68
CA LYS A 180 25.40 -6.17 0.06
C LYS A 180 24.22 -6.78 0.97
N THR A 181 22.92 -6.88 0.50
CA THR A 181 21.65 -7.58 1.04
C THR A 181 21.32 -9.02 0.47
N GLU A 182 20.07 -9.54 0.55
CA GLU A 182 19.36 -10.62 -0.21
C GLU A 182 17.82 -10.34 -0.29
N LYS A 183 17.04 -10.87 -1.26
CA LYS A 183 15.55 -10.74 -1.24
C LYS A 183 14.91 -11.61 -0.12
N PRO A 184 13.77 -11.19 0.45
CA PRO A 184 13.11 -11.93 1.53
C PRO A 184 12.40 -13.22 1.05
N VAL A 185 12.68 -14.33 1.72
CA VAL A 185 12.07 -15.65 1.51
C VAL A 185 10.58 -15.63 1.90
N LYS A 186 9.71 -16.16 1.03
CA LYS A 186 8.24 -16.14 1.21
C LYS A 186 7.73 -17.39 1.93
N TRP A 187 8.22 -17.61 3.15
CA TRP A 187 8.00 -18.80 3.99
C TRP A 187 6.55 -19.35 3.95
N SER A 188 5.53 -18.54 4.23
CA SER A 188 4.13 -19.01 4.32
C SER A 188 3.55 -19.53 3.00
N LYS A 189 4.17 -19.24 1.83
CA LYS A 189 3.76 -19.81 0.54
C LYS A 189 4.36 -21.19 0.32
N LEU A 190 5.62 -21.38 0.66
CA LEU A 190 6.33 -22.67 0.55
C LEU A 190 5.68 -23.70 1.47
N ILE A 191 5.47 -23.35 2.74
CA ILE A 191 4.81 -24.23 3.74
C ILE A 191 3.41 -24.64 3.27
N LYS A 192 2.61 -23.72 2.71
CA LYS A 192 1.28 -24.03 2.13
C LYS A 192 1.32 -24.92 0.89
N ALA A 193 2.36 -24.81 0.07
CA ALA A 193 2.51 -25.65 -1.11
C ALA A 193 2.79 -27.10 -0.71
N VAL A 194 3.73 -27.30 0.23
CA VAL A 194 4.08 -28.63 0.75
C VAL A 194 2.90 -29.28 1.48
N LEU A 195 2.25 -28.59 2.43
CA LEU A 195 1.08 -29.12 3.15
C LEU A 195 -0.12 -29.44 2.22
N LYS A 196 -0.28 -28.71 1.11
CA LYS A 196 -1.32 -29.03 0.11
C LYS A 196 -0.97 -30.28 -0.71
N GLY A 197 0.32 -30.52 -0.98
CA GLY A 197 0.78 -31.72 -1.69
C GLY A 197 0.76 -32.99 -0.81
N SER A 198 0.96 -32.86 0.50
CA SER A 198 1.12 -33.99 1.42
C SER A 198 -0.15 -34.50 2.11
N GLY A 199 -1.31 -33.84 1.91
CA GLY A 199 -2.57 -34.26 2.52
C GLY A 199 -2.99 -33.50 3.80
N LYS A 200 -2.70 -32.19 3.87
CA LYS A 200 -3.06 -31.24 4.96
C LYS A 200 -2.32 -31.42 6.29
N GLU A 201 -1.95 -32.63 6.64
CA GLU A 201 -1.19 -32.94 7.86
C GLU A 201 0.18 -33.53 7.48
N LEU A 202 1.22 -33.17 8.22
CA LEU A 202 2.59 -33.63 7.98
C LEU A 202 3.42 -33.41 9.26
N GLU A 203 4.23 -34.40 9.62
CA GLU A 203 5.16 -34.32 10.75
C GLU A 203 6.14 -33.15 10.59
N MET A 204 6.36 -32.40 11.66
CA MET A 204 7.09 -31.12 11.65
C MET A 204 8.54 -31.24 11.13
N GLU A 205 9.21 -32.37 11.34
CA GLU A 205 10.57 -32.59 10.83
C GLU A 205 10.57 -32.85 9.31
N LYS A 206 9.67 -33.70 8.81
CA LYS A 206 9.51 -33.98 7.38
C LYS A 206 9.08 -32.73 6.59
N LEU A 207 8.15 -31.95 7.14
CA LEU A 207 7.72 -30.67 6.56
C LEU A 207 8.88 -29.66 6.44
N ARG A 208 9.69 -29.56 7.49
CA ARG A 208 10.86 -28.69 7.55
C ARG A 208 11.89 -29.07 6.49
N ASP A 209 12.24 -30.35 6.39
CA ASP A 209 13.29 -30.79 5.46
C ASP A 209 12.85 -30.63 4.00
N GLN A 210 11.58 -30.90 3.67
CA GLN A 210 11.03 -30.63 2.33
C GLN A 210 11.04 -29.13 1.97
N VAL A 211 10.68 -28.24 2.91
CA VAL A 211 10.72 -26.78 2.67
C VAL A 211 12.16 -26.27 2.54
N LEU A 212 13.10 -26.80 3.33
CA LEU A 212 14.53 -26.47 3.22
C LEU A 212 15.13 -26.97 1.89
N GLN A 213 14.72 -28.15 1.42
CA GLN A 213 15.13 -28.67 0.12
C GLN A 213 14.64 -27.74 -1.02
N GLN A 214 13.37 -27.32 -1.02
CA GLN A 214 12.87 -26.36 -2.00
C GLN A 214 13.62 -25.02 -1.98
N ILE A 215 14.05 -24.54 -0.81
CA ILE A 215 14.85 -23.29 -0.70
C ILE A 215 16.26 -23.47 -1.28
N LYS A 216 16.90 -24.62 -1.05
CA LYS A 216 18.20 -24.98 -1.64
C LYS A 216 18.11 -25.10 -3.17
N GLU A 217 17.09 -25.79 -3.68
CA GLU A 217 16.85 -25.99 -5.12
C GLU A 217 16.55 -24.67 -5.85
N GLN A 218 15.69 -23.82 -5.28
CA GLN A 218 15.32 -22.52 -5.88
C GLN A 218 16.37 -21.42 -5.62
N LYS A 219 17.49 -21.73 -4.95
CA LYS A 219 18.59 -20.80 -4.58
C LYS A 219 18.08 -19.49 -3.95
N LEU A 220 17.06 -19.59 -3.09
CA LEU A 220 16.31 -18.45 -2.55
C LEU A 220 17.00 -17.72 -1.37
N SER A 221 18.10 -18.26 -0.84
CA SER A 221 18.90 -17.62 0.21
C SER A 221 20.28 -18.27 0.31
N SER A 222 21.33 -17.50 0.67
CA SER A 222 22.67 -18.04 0.98
C SER A 222 22.86 -18.40 2.46
N LYS A 223 21.86 -18.14 3.31
CA LYS A 223 21.95 -18.30 4.77
C LYS A 223 22.24 -19.74 5.19
N SER A 224 22.91 -19.86 6.35
CA SER A 224 23.24 -21.17 6.92
C SER A 224 21.99 -22.00 7.19
N GLU A 225 22.11 -23.33 7.09
CA GLU A 225 20.98 -24.23 7.37
C GLU A 225 20.42 -24.04 8.79
N LYS A 226 21.28 -23.68 9.75
CA LYS A 226 20.86 -23.39 11.14
C LYS A 226 19.94 -22.16 11.22
N ASP A 227 20.12 -21.16 10.36
CA ASP A 227 19.33 -19.93 10.39
C ASP A 227 18.03 -20.08 9.60
N LEU A 228 18.05 -20.76 8.45
CA LEU A 228 16.82 -21.21 7.77
C LEU A 228 15.95 -22.08 8.69
N LYS A 229 16.59 -22.95 9.49
CA LYS A 229 15.93 -23.78 10.52
C LYS A 229 15.31 -22.97 11.68
N LYS A 230 15.77 -21.75 11.95
CA LYS A 230 15.16 -20.81 12.91
C LYS A 230 14.04 -20.00 12.27
N GLU A 231 14.28 -19.42 11.09
CA GLU A 231 13.30 -18.66 10.32
C GLU A 231 12.06 -19.49 10.01
N PHE A 232 12.21 -20.77 9.66
CA PHE A 232 11.08 -21.70 9.49
C PHE A 232 10.25 -21.87 10.78
N LYS A 233 10.91 -22.08 11.93
CA LYS A 233 10.21 -22.25 13.23
C LYS A 233 9.50 -20.96 13.66
N ALA A 234 10.11 -19.79 13.42
CA ALA A 234 9.45 -18.49 13.62
C ALA A 234 8.25 -18.34 12.67
N ALA A 235 8.43 -18.56 11.36
CA ALA A 235 7.37 -18.40 10.36
C ALA A 235 6.16 -19.33 10.53
N ILE A 236 6.30 -20.47 11.23
CA ILE A 236 5.14 -21.28 11.67
C ILE A 236 4.49 -20.65 12.91
N LYS A 237 5.26 -20.33 13.95
CA LYS A 237 4.76 -19.75 15.22
C LYS A 237 4.08 -18.39 15.04
N ASP A 238 4.64 -17.53 14.18
CA ASP A 238 4.17 -16.17 13.92
C ASP A 238 2.96 -16.12 12.97
N SER A 239 2.44 -17.28 12.52
CA SER A 239 1.35 -17.31 11.55
C SER A 239 0.15 -18.12 12.03
N ASP A 240 -0.97 -17.43 12.24
CA ASP A 240 -2.29 -17.99 12.63
C ASP A 240 -2.93 -18.91 11.57
N LYS A 241 -2.15 -19.35 10.58
CA LYS A 241 -2.59 -20.10 9.39
C LYS A 241 -2.14 -21.56 9.42
N PHE A 242 -1.33 -21.95 10.41
CA PHE A 242 -0.92 -23.33 10.65
C PHE A 242 -1.12 -23.64 12.13
N ALA A 243 -1.93 -24.65 12.44
CA ALA A 243 -1.97 -25.22 13.78
C ALA A 243 -0.88 -26.29 13.89
N VAL A 244 -0.03 -26.21 14.92
CA VAL A 244 0.87 -27.31 15.26
C VAL A 244 0.09 -28.28 16.14
N VAL A 245 -0.25 -29.44 15.58
CA VAL A 245 -0.84 -30.55 16.33
C VAL A 245 0.30 -31.43 16.82
N GLU A 246 0.50 -31.52 18.14
CA GLU A 246 1.46 -32.44 18.73
C GLU A 246 0.82 -33.83 18.81
N VAL A 247 1.19 -34.71 17.88
CA VAL A 247 0.73 -36.10 17.86
C VAL A 247 1.57 -36.92 18.85
N VAL A 248 0.97 -37.25 20.00
CA VAL A 248 1.59 -38.13 20.99
C VAL A 248 1.38 -39.58 20.57
N CYS A 249 2.46 -40.26 20.21
CA CYS A 249 2.47 -41.69 19.86
C CYS A 249 2.86 -42.54 21.08
N LEU A 250 2.21 -43.69 21.25
CA LEU A 250 2.70 -44.74 22.16
C LEU A 250 3.92 -45.46 21.54
N GLN A 251 4.80 -45.96 22.40
CA GLN A 251 6.07 -46.62 22.07
C GLN A 251 5.96 -48.14 22.24
#